data_AF-A0A1F4M2E2-F1
#
_entry.id   AF-A0A1F4M2E2-F1
#
_cell.length_a   1.000
_cell.length_b   1.000
_cell.length_c   1.000
_cell.angle_alpha   90.00
_cell.angle_beta   90.00
_cell.angle_gamma   90.00
#
_symmetry.space_group_name_H-M   'P 1'
#
loop_
_entity.id
_entity.type
_entity.pdbx_description
1 polymer ?
#
loop_
_entity_poly.entity_id
_entity_poly.type
_entity_poly.pdbx_seq_one_letter_code
_entity_poly.pdbx_strand_id
1 'polypeptide(L)' 'MTALTLTSVNTNVYSVHLADGSHVGNLKRIGTLWKFKAVGYDAAGGVEPGGGPFTHLHNTVLSKPDVLELNARLGGSTA' A
#
# COMPACT_ATOMS: atom_id res chain seq x y z
N MET A 1 16.10 -0.53 -0.75
CA MET A 1 14.88 0.30 -0.83
C MET A 1 13.98 -0.33 -1.87
N THR A 2 12.77 -0.66 -1.47
CA THR A 2 11.80 -1.30 -2.37
C THR A 2 10.93 -0.21 -2.97
N ALA A 3 11.05 -0.03 -4.29
CA ALA A 3 10.32 1.01 -5.00
C ALA A 3 8.84 0.61 -5.13
N LEU A 4 7.97 1.39 -4.52
CA LEU A 4 6.52 1.25 -4.57
C LEU A 4 5.93 2.18 -5.63
N THR A 5 4.87 1.73 -6.28
CA THR A 5 4.12 2.51 -7.27
C THR A 5 2.65 2.61 -6.89
N LEU A 6 1.95 3.62 -7.42
CA LEU A 6 0.52 3.81 -7.26
C LEU A 6 -0.19 3.64 -8.59
N THR A 7 -1.28 2.88 -8.59
CA THR A 7 -2.22 2.81 -9.72
C THR A 7 -3.58 3.30 -9.26
N SER A 8 -4.19 4.23 -10.00
CA SER A 8 -5.52 4.73 -9.66
C SER A 8 -6.56 3.63 -9.87
N VAL A 9 -7.38 3.39 -8.84
CA VAL A 9 -8.54 2.48 -8.93
C VAL A 9 -9.81 3.31 -9.06
N ASN A 10 -9.93 4.36 -8.25
CA ASN A 10 -10.97 5.39 -8.35
C ASN A 10 -10.53 6.66 -7.58
N THR A 11 -11.42 7.65 -7.49
CA THR A 11 -11.17 8.94 -6.83
C THR A 11 -10.64 8.83 -5.38
N ASN A 12 -11.01 7.76 -4.66
CA ASN A 12 -10.72 7.58 -3.24
C ASN A 12 -9.78 6.40 -2.95
N VAL A 13 -9.31 5.70 -3.99
CA VAL A 13 -8.52 4.47 -3.84
C VAL A 13 -7.42 4.40 -4.90
N TYR A 14 -6.20 4.16 -4.45
CA TYR A 14 -5.07 3.77 -5.28
C TYR A 14 -4.53 2.42 -4.79
N SER A 15 -4.26 1.50 -5.71
CA SER A 15 -3.54 0.27 -5.40
C SER A 15 -2.04 0.54 -5.36
N VAL A 16 -1.37 -0.09 -4.40
CA VAL A 16 0.06 0.02 -4.14
C VAL A 16 0.73 -1.28 -4.61
N HIS A 17 1.76 -1.14 -5.44
CA HIS A 17 2.48 -2.29 -6.00
C HIS A 17 3.98 -2.17 -5.78
N LEU A 18 4.63 -3.31 -5.67
CA LEU A 18 6.07 -3.49 -5.79
C LEU A 18 6.53 -3.25 -7.23
N ALA A 19 7.85 -3.14 -7.43
CA ALA A 19 8.47 -2.91 -8.74
C ALA A 19 8.21 -4.05 -9.76
N ASP A 20 7.97 -5.27 -9.27
CA ASP A 20 7.59 -6.43 -10.08
C ASP A 20 6.08 -6.46 -10.44
N GLY A 21 5.30 -5.47 -9.97
CA GLY A 21 3.86 -5.40 -10.16
C GLY A 21 3.04 -6.11 -9.08
N SER A 22 3.66 -6.75 -8.09
CA SER A 22 2.95 -7.42 -7.00
C SER A 22 2.17 -6.43 -6.15
N HIS A 23 0.86 -6.65 -5.97
CA HIS A 23 0.01 -5.80 -5.14
C HIS A 23 0.25 -6.07 -3.65
N VAL A 24 0.42 -5.01 -2.86
CA VAL A 24 0.75 -5.11 -1.43
C VAL A 24 -0.15 -4.30 -0.52
N GLY A 25 -1.13 -3.59 -1.09
CA GLY A 25 -2.07 -2.81 -0.33
C GLY A 25 -2.71 -1.68 -1.11
N ASN A 26 -3.53 -0.88 -0.43
CA ASN A 26 -4.21 0.24 -1.02
C ASN A 26 -3.98 1.52 -0.21
N LEU A 27 -3.82 2.66 -0.87
CA LEU A 27 -4.12 3.95 -0.26
C LEU A 27 -5.61 4.21 -0.38
N LYS A 28 -6.29 4.33 0.75
CA LYS A 28 -7.72 4.65 0.81
C LYS A 28 -7.92 5.99 1.49
N ARG A 29 -8.76 6.83 0.89
CA ARG A 29 -9.23 8.07 1.50
C ARG A 29 -10.27 7.74 2.57
N ILE A 30 -10.01 8.14 3.81
CA ILE A 30 -10.91 8.02 4.96
C ILE A 30 -11.12 9.41 5.53
N GLY A 31 -12.28 10.02 5.23
CA GLY A 31 -12.52 11.44 5.48
C GLY A 31 -11.58 12.33 4.67
N THR A 32 -10.78 13.15 5.36
CA THR A 32 -9.76 14.01 4.75
C THR A 32 -8.38 13.36 4.65
N LEU A 33 -8.18 12.18 5.26
CA LEU A 33 -6.88 11.51 5.36
C LEU A 33 -6.74 10.40 4.33
N TRP A 34 -5.51 10.15 3.90
CA TRP A 34 -5.16 8.94 3.16
C TRP A 34 -4.47 7.95 4.09
N LYS A 35 -4.92 6.69 4.06
CA LYS A 35 -4.34 5.62 4.88
C LYS A 35 -3.90 4.47 4.00
N PHE A 36 -2.69 3.98 4.24
CA PHE A 36 -2.24 2.71 3.70
C PHE A 36 -2.96 1.55 4.38
N LYS A 37 -3.46 0.64 3.56
CA LYS A 37 -4.17 -0.57 3.95
C LYS A 37 -3.42 -1.74 3.34
N ALA A 38 -2.53 -2.35 4.11
CA ALA A 38 -1.79 -3.54 3.72
C ALA A 38 -2.75 -4.64 3.24
N VAL A 39 -2.32 -5.36 2.21
CA VAL A 39 -3.00 -6.55 1.67
C VAL A 39 -1.93 -7.61 1.41
N GLY A 40 -2.14 -8.78 2.00
CA GLY A 40 -1.37 -9.99 1.70
C GLY A 40 -2.17 -10.94 0.83
N TYR A 41 -1.51 -12.02 0.44
CA TYR A 41 -2.10 -13.11 -0.31
C TYR A 41 -1.60 -14.43 0.25
N ASP A 42 -2.53 -15.37 0.49
CA ASP A 42 -2.17 -16.74 0.86
C ASP A 42 -1.63 -17.52 -0.35
N ALA A 43 -1.19 -18.77 -0.12
CA ALA A 43 -0.62 -19.63 -1.15
C ALA A 43 -1.61 -19.99 -2.29
N ALA A 44 -2.92 -19.87 -2.06
CA ALA A 44 -3.95 -20.08 -3.06
C ALA A 44 -4.34 -18.78 -3.79
N GLY A 45 -3.70 -17.64 -3.47
CA GLY A 45 -4.04 -16.31 -3.98
C GLY A 45 -5.25 -15.68 -3.30
N GLY A 46 -5.69 -16.23 -2.16
CA GLY A 46 -6.73 -15.64 -1.32
C GLY A 46 -6.26 -14.34 -0.69
N VAL A 47 -7.11 -13.31 -0.69
CA VAL A 47 -6.78 -12.00 -0.13
C VAL A 47 -6.74 -12.08 1.40
N GLU A 48 -5.65 -11.58 1.98
CA GLU A 48 -5.47 -11.42 3.44
C GLU A 48 -5.48 -9.92 3.81
N PRO A 49 -6.62 -9.35 4.24
CA PRO A 49 -6.70 -7.94 4.61
C PRO A 49 -5.82 -7.64 5.83
N GLY A 50 -4.95 -6.64 5.71
CA GLY A 50 -3.99 -6.32 6.76
C GLY A 50 -2.76 -7.25 6.80
N GLY A 51 -2.72 -8.30 5.98
CA GLY A 51 -1.59 -9.20 5.82
C GLY A 51 -0.51 -8.66 4.85
N GLY A 52 0.49 -9.50 4.58
CA GLY A 52 1.52 -9.26 3.59
C GLY A 52 2.79 -8.54 4.08
N PRO A 53 3.72 -8.22 3.18
CA PRO A 53 5.05 -7.71 3.53
C PRO A 53 5.05 -6.33 4.20
N PHE A 54 3.92 -5.61 4.19
CA PHE A 54 3.77 -4.28 4.78
C PHE A 54 2.73 -4.23 5.92
N THR A 55 2.39 -5.38 6.54
CA THR A 55 1.43 -5.46 7.66
C THR A 55 1.75 -4.50 8.81
N HIS A 56 3.01 -4.39 9.22
CA HIS A 56 3.45 -3.52 10.31
C HIS A 56 3.28 -2.02 10.01
N LEU A 57 3.09 -1.66 8.75
CA LEU A 57 2.85 -0.30 8.29
C LEU A 57 1.37 -0.04 7.99
N HIS A 58 0.48 -1.00 8.29
CA HIS A 58 -0.96 -0.83 8.12
C HIS A 58 -1.44 0.41 8.89
N ASN A 59 -2.35 1.18 8.29
CA ASN A 59 -2.82 2.49 8.75
C ASN A 59 -1.82 3.65 8.69
N THR A 60 -0.62 3.48 8.12
CA THR A 60 0.28 4.61 7.85
C THR A 60 -0.47 5.72 7.11
N VAL A 61 -0.44 6.92 7.68
CA VAL A 61 -1.16 8.08 7.13
C VAL A 61 -0.26 8.79 6.13
N LEU A 62 -0.85 9.16 5.00
CA LEU A 62 -0.24 10.02 3.99
C LEU A 62 -1.09 11.29 3.83
N SER A 63 -0.43 12.37 3.43
CA SER A 63 -1.11 13.64 3.15
C SER A 63 -1.95 13.59 1.88
N LYS A 64 -1.48 12.86 0.87
CA LYS A 64 -2.11 12.67 -0.45
C LYS A 64 -1.65 11.35 -1.10
N PRO A 65 -2.24 10.90 -2.22
CA PRO A 65 -1.76 9.77 -2.99
C PRO A 65 -0.46 10.14 -3.72
N ASP A 66 0.64 10.15 -2.99
CA ASP A 66 1.94 10.61 -3.47
C ASP A 66 2.98 9.48 -3.39
N VAL A 67 3.57 9.15 -4.54
CA VAL A 67 4.53 8.05 -4.65
C VAL A 67 5.81 8.34 -3.86
N LEU A 68 6.26 9.59 -3.80
CA LEU A 68 7.47 9.94 -3.06
C LEU A 68 7.24 9.82 -1.55
N GLU A 69 6.12 10.35 -1.05
CA GLU A 69 5.72 10.18 0.36
C GLU A 69 5.53 8.70 0.70
N LEU A 70 4.87 7.93 -0.16
CA LEU A 70 4.68 6.50 0.02
C LEU A 70 6.01 5.75 0.17
N ASN A 71 6.96 6.00 -0.73
CA ASN A 71 8.27 5.36 -0.69
C ASN A 71 9.10 5.82 0.52
N ALA A 72 9.01 7.08 0.92
CA ALA A 72 9.68 7.57 2.12
C ALA A 72 9.12 6.92 3.41
N ARG A 73 7.81 6.68 3.45
CA ARG A 73 7.12 6.09 4.61
C ARG A 73 7.21 4.56 4.66
N LEU A 74 7.20 3.89 3.51
CA LEU A 74 7.09 2.43 3.42
C LEU A 74 8.29 1.73 2.78
N GLY A 75 9.04 2.39 1.88
CA GLY A 75 10.05 1.78 1.00
C GLY A 75 11.32 1.25 1.70
N GLY A 76 11.44 1.44 3.03
CA GLY A 76 12.48 0.85 3.86
C GLY A 76 12.12 -0.51 4.47
N SER A 77 10.91 -1.01 4.25
CA SER A 77 10.39 -2.20 4.94
C SER A 77 10.04 -3.32 3.97
N THR A 78 11.04 -4.13 3.63
CA THR A 78 10.80 -5.52 3.24
C THR A 78 11.44 -6.37 4.31
N ALA A 79 10.62 -7.01 5.14
CA ALA A 79 11.07 -8.08 6.04
C ALA A 79 11.23 -9.38 5.24
#